data_AF-A0A670Z445-F1
#
_entry.id   AF-A0A670Z445-F1
#
_cell.length_a   1.000
_cell.length_b   1.000
_cell.length_c   1.000
_cell.angle_alpha   90.00
_cell.angle_beta   90.00
_cell.angle_gamma   90.00
#
_symmetry.space_group_name_H-M   'P 1'
#
loop_
_entity.id
_entity.type
_entity.pdbx_description
1 polymer ?
#
loop_
_entity_poly.entity_id
_entity_poly.type
_entity_poly.pdbx_seq_one_letter_code
_entity_poly.pdbx_strand_id
1 'polypeptide(L)'
;MREREREQPIHSCGKEKHVAEPETSSNYIENLNNWSKNMDQDENQKMNSEITQAVFGNAIMDLQAPGIPEEIMFSHMHRRTHTDEFESPPKKYCEYDIFPKWHLPVKTALILSLFTFTYTFLRDIIHPFVTAQENVFYKIPILVINKVLPVVSITLLALVYLPGILAAGFQFHYGTKYRRFPQWLDRWMLSRKQFGLLSFLFASMHACYSLCYPLRRSYRYKLLNWAYQQVQKKKENAWIEHDVWRMEIYVSLGILALALLALLAVTSIPSVSYSLTWREFHYIQSKMGYLALLLCTIHALVFAWDKWIDPHQYLWYTPPTFIIAVILPIAVLTCKVILLFPCFRKRLQKIRSGCAVVTNETQITSKL
;
A
#
# COMPACT_ATOMS: atom_id res chain seq x y z
N MET A 1 -84.68 10.69 25.64
CA MET A 1 -83.43 11.44 25.90
C MET A 1 -82.90 11.85 24.52
N ARG A 2 -83.12 13.07 23.99
CA ARG A 2 -82.50 14.40 24.34
C ARG A 2 -80.97 14.23 24.46
N GLU A 3 -80.07 14.81 23.68
CA GLU A 3 -79.97 16.04 22.83
C GLU A 3 -79.04 15.71 21.62
N ARG A 4 -79.21 16.14 20.36
CA ARG A 4 -79.18 17.47 19.68
C ARG A 4 -77.85 18.25 19.85
N GLU A 5 -77.08 18.37 18.75
CA GLU A 5 -76.51 19.59 18.13
C GLU A 5 -75.70 19.20 16.86
N ARG A 6 -76.17 19.55 15.64
CA ARG A 6 -75.84 20.74 14.79
C ARG A 6 -74.38 20.76 14.29
N GLU A 7 -73.99 21.04 13.05
CA GLU A 7 -74.62 21.44 11.78
C GLU A 7 -73.54 21.29 10.67
N GLN A 8 -73.96 20.96 9.45
CA GLN A 8 -73.23 21.03 8.16
C GLN A 8 -73.69 22.36 7.44
N PRO A 9 -73.26 22.79 6.21
CA PRO A 9 -72.07 22.52 5.35
C PRO A 9 -71.56 23.77 4.51
N ILE A 10 -70.62 23.55 3.57
CA ILE A 10 -70.27 24.26 2.28
C ILE A 10 -69.67 25.70 2.31
N HIS A 11 -68.45 25.88 1.76
CA HIS A 11 -68.18 26.81 0.63
C HIS A 11 -66.75 26.77 0.04
N SER A 12 -66.73 26.87 -1.30
CA SER A 12 -65.62 27.10 -2.22
C SER A 12 -64.91 28.45 -1.99
N CYS A 13 -63.59 28.52 -2.16
CA CYS A 13 -62.91 29.72 -2.65
C CYS A 13 -61.50 29.38 -3.16
N GLY A 14 -61.23 29.72 -4.42
CA GLY A 14 -59.91 29.62 -5.05
C GLY A 14 -58.92 30.65 -4.50
N LYS A 15 -57.64 30.32 -4.62
CA LYS A 15 -56.54 31.28 -4.60
C LYS A 15 -55.52 30.88 -5.66
N GLU A 16 -55.50 31.64 -6.75
CA GLU A 16 -54.31 31.84 -7.55
C GLU A 16 -53.18 32.39 -6.66
N LYS A 17 -51.98 31.82 -6.80
CA LYS A 17 -50.73 32.55 -6.56
C LYS A 17 -49.69 32.12 -7.58
N HIS A 18 -49.45 33.04 -8.50
CA HIS A 18 -48.20 33.35 -9.20
C HIS A 18 -47.18 32.22 -9.43
N VAL A 19 -47.09 31.86 -10.70
CA VAL A 19 -45.87 31.33 -11.34
C VAL A 19 -44.71 32.28 -11.06
N ALA A 20 -43.66 31.78 -10.41
CA ALA A 20 -42.34 32.38 -10.38
C ALA A 20 -41.40 31.46 -11.15
N GLU A 21 -40.87 31.95 -12.27
CA GLU A 21 -39.80 31.32 -13.05
C GLU A 21 -38.53 31.18 -12.19
N PRO A 22 -37.80 30.05 -12.27
CA PRO A 22 -36.49 29.97 -11.63
C PRO A 22 -35.41 30.60 -12.51
N GLU A 23 -35.02 31.85 -12.19
CA GLU A 23 -33.77 32.47 -12.61
C GLU A 23 -32.55 31.68 -12.07
N THR A 24 -32.14 30.61 -12.75
CA THR A 24 -30.91 29.88 -12.38
C THR A 24 -30.21 29.28 -13.59
N SER A 25 -29.72 30.12 -14.50
CA SER A 25 -28.71 29.71 -15.50
C SER A 25 -27.68 30.79 -15.82
N SER A 26 -28.02 32.08 -15.66
CA SER A 26 -27.06 33.18 -15.88
C SER A 26 -25.98 33.26 -14.79
N ASN A 27 -26.35 33.09 -13.52
CA ASN A 27 -25.43 33.20 -12.38
C ASN A 27 -24.39 32.06 -12.28
N TYR A 28 -24.61 30.93 -12.95
CA TYR A 28 -23.64 29.83 -13.01
C TYR A 28 -22.58 30.06 -14.10
N ILE A 29 -22.96 30.62 -15.24
CA ILE A 29 -22.04 30.93 -16.34
C ILE A 29 -21.14 32.12 -15.97
N GLU A 30 -21.67 33.11 -15.25
CA GLU A 30 -20.89 34.25 -14.77
C GLU A 30 -19.84 33.86 -13.71
N ASN A 31 -20.16 32.89 -12.84
CA ASN A 31 -19.21 32.34 -11.87
C ASN A 31 -18.10 31.49 -12.51
N LEU A 32 -18.40 30.74 -13.58
CA LEU A 32 -17.39 29.98 -14.33
C LEU A 32 -16.43 30.89 -15.10
N ASN A 33 -16.93 32.00 -15.66
CA ASN A 33 -16.09 32.98 -16.36
C ASN A 33 -15.15 33.74 -15.41
N ASN A 34 -15.61 34.05 -14.19
CA ASN A 34 -14.75 34.64 -13.15
C ASN A 34 -13.69 33.65 -12.62
N TRP A 35 -14.02 32.36 -12.53
CA TRP A 35 -13.04 31.33 -12.15
C TRP A 35 -11.95 31.14 -13.21
N SER A 36 -12.32 31.13 -14.49
CA SER A 36 -11.35 31.06 -15.60
C SER A 36 -10.41 32.27 -15.62
N LYS A 37 -10.96 33.48 -15.43
CA LYS A 37 -10.16 34.72 -15.38
C LYS A 37 -9.16 34.76 -14.23
N ASN A 38 -9.50 34.17 -13.08
CA ASN A 38 -8.61 34.10 -11.93
C ASN A 38 -7.51 33.03 -12.09
N MET A 39 -7.74 31.94 -12.83
CA MET A 39 -6.68 30.97 -13.14
C MET A 39 -5.67 31.53 -14.16
N ASP A 40 -6.11 32.36 -15.11
CA ASP A 40 -5.21 33.02 -16.09
C ASP A 40 -4.35 34.14 -15.46
N GLN A 41 -4.77 34.71 -14.31
CA GLN A 41 -3.96 35.68 -13.56
C GLN A 41 -2.92 35.02 -12.65
N ASP A 42 -3.17 33.80 -12.15
CA ASP A 42 -2.20 33.04 -11.33
C ASP A 42 -1.08 32.37 -12.15
N GLU A 43 -1.30 32.10 -13.45
CA GLU A 43 -0.22 31.64 -14.35
C GLU A 43 0.74 32.77 -14.78
N ASN A 44 0.29 34.03 -14.76
CA ASN A 44 1.13 35.19 -15.12
C ASN A 44 1.98 35.73 -13.95
N GLN A 45 1.87 35.16 -12.75
CA GLN A 45 2.66 35.52 -11.57
C GLN A 45 3.81 34.56 -11.26
N LYS A 46 4.09 33.59 -12.15
CA LYS A 46 5.16 32.59 -11.99
C LYS A 46 6.31 32.73 -12.99
N MET A 47 6.64 33.98 -13.35
CA MET A 47 7.81 34.33 -14.14
C MET A 47 8.50 35.55 -13.53
N ASN A 48 9.26 35.34 -12.44
CA ASN A 48 10.20 36.32 -11.86
C ASN A 48 11.12 35.63 -10.82
N SER A 49 11.85 34.60 -11.25
CA SER A 49 12.90 33.95 -10.44
C SER A 49 14.29 34.03 -11.10
N GLU A 50 14.54 35.04 -11.93
CA GLU A 50 15.86 35.32 -12.53
C GLU A 50 16.50 36.63 -12.04
N ILE A 51 15.93 37.30 -11.02
CA ILE A 51 16.44 38.58 -10.50
C ILE A 51 17.24 38.43 -9.19
N THR A 52 17.35 37.22 -8.64
CA THR A 52 18.05 36.95 -7.36
C THR A 52 19.48 36.42 -7.50
N GLN A 53 20.09 36.48 -8.69
CA GLN A 53 21.53 36.23 -8.90
C GLN A 53 22.35 37.50 -9.17
N ALA A 54 21.71 38.64 -9.40
CA ALA A 54 22.38 39.91 -9.73
C ALA A 54 22.68 40.82 -8.51
N VAL A 55 22.28 40.42 -7.29
CA VAL A 55 22.43 41.26 -6.08
C VAL A 55 23.59 40.83 -5.17
N PHE A 56 24.22 39.67 -5.43
CA PHE A 56 25.38 39.21 -4.64
C PHE A 56 26.76 39.61 -5.22
N GLY A 57 26.78 40.29 -6.37
CA GLY A 57 28.02 40.66 -7.08
C GLY A 57 28.59 42.05 -6.77
N ASN A 58 27.85 42.92 -6.06
CA ASN A 58 28.21 44.34 -5.92
C ASN A 58 28.54 44.79 -4.49
N ALA A 59 28.97 43.88 -3.61
CA ALA A 59 29.26 44.19 -2.21
C ALA A 59 30.71 43.89 -1.77
N ILE A 60 31.67 43.82 -2.70
CA ILE A 60 33.11 43.78 -2.37
C ILE A 60 33.88 44.70 -3.31
N MET A 61 33.76 46.01 -3.08
CA MET A 61 34.76 47.01 -3.42
C MET A 61 34.60 48.13 -2.40
N ASP A 62 35.51 48.20 -1.44
CA ASP A 62 36.02 49.43 -0.82
C ASP A 62 36.86 49.08 0.40
N LEU A 63 38.17 48.94 0.20
CA LEU A 63 39.20 49.36 1.17
C LEU A 63 40.57 49.19 0.52
N GLN A 64 41.17 50.32 0.19
CA GLN A 64 42.49 50.46 -0.42
C GLN A 64 43.43 51.08 0.60
N ALA A 65 44.61 50.45 0.85
CA ALA A 65 45.95 51.03 1.13
C ALA A 65 46.89 49.94 1.75
N PRO A 66 48.24 50.09 1.79
CA PRO A 66 49.14 49.55 0.74
C PRO A 66 50.33 48.70 1.29
N GLY A 67 50.96 47.85 0.46
CA GLY A 67 52.37 47.47 0.67
C GLY A 67 52.83 46.07 0.22
N ILE A 68 53.58 46.04 -0.91
CA ILE A 68 54.76 45.18 -1.22
C ILE A 68 54.52 43.68 -1.57
N PRO A 69 55.24 43.08 -2.55
CA PRO A 69 54.71 42.03 -3.42
C PRO A 69 55.05 40.60 -2.98
N GLU A 70 54.04 39.74 -2.90
CA GLU A 70 54.17 38.27 -2.79
C GLU A 70 53.85 37.59 -4.13
N GLU A 71 54.38 38.12 -5.22
CA GLU A 71 54.19 37.58 -6.58
C GLU A 71 55.14 36.40 -6.88
N ILE A 72 55.37 35.48 -5.93
CA ILE A 72 56.09 34.21 -6.20
C ILE A 72 55.45 33.00 -5.50
N MET A 73 54.60 33.16 -4.47
CA MET A 73 54.09 32.02 -3.71
C MET A 73 52.72 31.48 -4.20
N PHE A 74 51.98 32.23 -5.01
CA PHE A 74 50.62 31.84 -5.43
C PHE A 74 50.53 31.08 -6.77
N SER A 75 51.61 31.02 -7.55
CA SER A 75 51.61 30.29 -8.84
C SER A 75 51.73 28.77 -8.66
N HIS A 76 52.22 28.30 -7.51
CA HIS A 76 52.37 26.86 -7.20
C HIS A 76 51.18 26.23 -6.48
N MET A 77 50.23 27.01 -5.95
CA MET A 77 49.03 26.46 -5.31
C MET A 77 47.81 26.34 -6.23
N HIS A 78 47.80 27.00 -7.41
CA HIS A 78 46.66 26.96 -8.33
C HIS A 78 46.83 25.99 -9.52
N ARG A 79 47.91 25.21 -9.53
CA ARG A 79 48.15 24.13 -10.51
C ARG A 79 48.24 22.77 -9.83
N ARG A 80 47.29 22.46 -8.94
CA ARG A 80 47.15 21.12 -8.36
C ARG A 80 45.72 20.69 -8.00
N THR A 81 44.70 21.43 -8.45
CA THR A 81 43.31 21.18 -8.05
C THR A 81 42.34 21.08 -9.22
N HIS A 82 42.82 20.75 -10.43
CA HIS A 82 41.91 20.59 -11.56
C HIS A 82 42.45 19.67 -12.68
N THR A 83 42.83 18.44 -12.32
CA THR A 83 42.94 17.27 -13.23
C THR A 83 43.53 16.13 -12.40
N ASP A 84 42.69 15.18 -11.98
CA ASP A 84 43.02 13.75 -11.67
C ASP A 84 42.00 13.11 -10.71
N GLU A 85 40.70 13.38 -10.88
CA GLU A 85 39.64 12.61 -10.20
C GLU A 85 38.97 11.58 -11.14
N PHE A 86 39.60 11.28 -12.28
CA PHE A 86 39.13 10.28 -13.25
C PHE A 86 40.17 9.21 -13.60
N GLU A 87 41.15 8.97 -12.73
CA GLU A 87 41.92 7.73 -12.81
C GLU A 87 41.17 6.61 -12.08
N SER A 88 40.43 5.83 -12.86
CA SER A 88 39.90 4.55 -12.42
C SER A 88 41.07 3.59 -12.13
N PRO A 89 41.13 2.93 -10.95
CA PRO A 89 42.19 1.98 -10.67
C PRO A 89 42.12 0.80 -11.65
N PRO A 90 43.27 0.18 -11.97
CA PRO A 90 43.38 -0.76 -13.08
C PRO A 90 42.54 -2.02 -12.83
N LYS A 91 41.70 -2.34 -13.82
CA LYS A 91 40.92 -3.56 -14.04
C LYS A 91 41.36 -4.76 -13.19
N LYS A 92 40.71 -4.96 -12.04
CA LYS A 92 40.57 -6.28 -11.39
C LYS A 92 39.22 -6.32 -10.66
N TYR A 93 38.21 -6.86 -11.34
CA TYR A 93 36.91 -7.28 -10.82
C TYR A 93 36.18 -6.26 -9.91
N CYS A 94 35.68 -5.17 -10.49
CA CYS A 94 34.54 -4.48 -9.91
C CYS A 94 33.36 -4.66 -10.88
N GLU A 95 32.73 -5.83 -10.85
CA GLU A 95 31.30 -5.84 -11.17
C GLU A 95 30.66 -5.00 -10.07
N TYR A 96 30.34 -3.74 -10.39
CA TYR A 96 29.57 -2.89 -9.49
C TYR A 96 28.20 -3.55 -9.32
N ASP A 97 28.02 -4.32 -8.25
CA ASP A 97 26.72 -4.90 -7.90
C ASP A 97 25.75 -3.74 -7.59
N ILE A 98 24.87 -3.44 -8.53
CA ILE A 98 23.85 -2.41 -8.38
C ILE A 98 22.69 -2.99 -7.55
N PHE A 99 22.51 -2.49 -6.33
CA PHE A 99 21.48 -2.92 -5.37
C PHE A 99 21.50 -4.42 -5.01
N PRO A 100 22.61 -4.97 -4.48
CA PRO A 100 22.76 -6.41 -4.23
C PRO A 100 21.69 -7.00 -3.31
N LYS A 101 21.23 -6.22 -2.32
CA LYS A 101 20.21 -6.65 -1.35
C LYS A 101 18.78 -6.65 -1.93
N TRP A 102 18.56 -6.05 -3.10
CA TRP A 102 17.25 -5.91 -3.73
C TRP A 102 16.96 -6.93 -4.82
N HIS A 103 17.98 -7.60 -5.38
CA HIS A 103 17.77 -8.57 -6.46
C HIS A 103 16.76 -9.65 -6.11
N LEU A 104 16.87 -10.25 -4.93
CA LEU A 104 15.94 -11.30 -4.49
C LEU A 104 14.50 -10.76 -4.32
N PRO A 105 14.25 -9.73 -3.49
CA PRO A 105 12.91 -9.13 -3.35
C PRO A 105 12.28 -8.67 -4.66
N VAL A 106 13.04 -7.98 -5.52
CA VAL A 106 12.52 -7.44 -6.78
C VAL A 106 12.20 -8.57 -7.76
N LYS A 107 13.07 -9.58 -7.90
CA LYS A 107 12.77 -10.76 -8.73
C LYS A 107 11.53 -11.48 -8.22
N THR A 108 11.40 -11.69 -6.91
CA THR A 108 10.20 -12.30 -6.32
C THR A 108 8.94 -11.48 -6.60
N ALA A 109 8.97 -10.16 -6.41
CA ALA A 109 7.84 -9.28 -6.69
C ALA A 109 7.46 -9.28 -8.18
N LEU A 110 8.44 -9.29 -9.09
CA LEU A 110 8.20 -9.34 -10.53
C LEU A 110 7.54 -10.66 -10.94
N ILE A 111 8.05 -11.79 -10.46
CA ILE A 111 7.48 -13.12 -10.75
C ILE A 111 6.05 -13.21 -10.22
N LEU A 112 5.81 -12.78 -8.97
CA LEU A 112 4.47 -12.76 -8.38
C LEU A 112 3.51 -11.84 -9.16
N SER A 113 3.99 -10.68 -9.59
CA SER A 113 3.19 -9.74 -10.39
C SER A 113 2.83 -10.32 -11.75
N LEU A 114 3.79 -10.90 -12.46
CA LEU A 114 3.58 -11.53 -13.76
C LEU A 114 2.57 -12.68 -13.66
N PHE A 115 2.76 -13.58 -12.68
CA PHE A 115 1.87 -14.72 -12.48
C PHE A 115 0.45 -14.27 -12.15
N THR A 116 0.30 -13.32 -11.22
CA THR A 116 -1.02 -12.81 -10.82
C THR A 116 -1.68 -12.01 -11.95
N PHE A 117 -0.90 -11.27 -12.73
CA PHE A 117 -1.38 -10.55 -13.91
C PHE A 117 -1.91 -11.52 -14.96
N THR A 118 -1.13 -12.52 -15.36
CA THR A 118 -1.56 -13.54 -16.32
C THR A 118 -2.82 -14.26 -15.84
N TYR A 119 -2.87 -14.65 -14.56
CA TYR A 119 -4.04 -15.28 -13.96
C TYR A 119 -5.29 -14.40 -14.04
N THR A 120 -5.15 -13.12 -13.63
CA THR A 120 -6.28 -12.18 -13.62
C THR A 120 -6.70 -11.80 -15.03
N PHE A 121 -5.75 -11.66 -15.96
CA PHE A 121 -6.01 -11.38 -17.37
C PHE A 121 -6.80 -12.51 -18.04
N LEU A 122 -6.40 -13.77 -17.81
CA LEU A 122 -7.14 -14.93 -18.31
C LEU A 122 -8.59 -14.94 -17.80
N ARG A 123 -8.78 -14.65 -16.51
CA ARG A 123 -10.10 -14.71 -15.85
C ARG A 123 -11.02 -13.52 -16.18
N ASP A 124 -10.49 -12.30 -16.20
CA ASP A 124 -11.32 -11.09 -16.33
C ASP A 124 -11.45 -10.58 -17.78
N ILE A 125 -10.53 -10.98 -18.67
CA ILE A 125 -10.49 -10.53 -20.07
C ILE A 125 -10.76 -11.68 -21.02
N ILE A 126 -9.98 -12.76 -20.95
CA ILE A 126 -10.08 -13.87 -21.92
C ILE A 126 -11.37 -14.67 -21.73
N HIS A 127 -11.77 -14.98 -20.50
CA HIS A 127 -13.02 -15.72 -20.28
C HIS A 127 -14.26 -14.98 -20.83
N PRO A 128 -14.52 -13.70 -20.51
CA PRO A 128 -15.65 -12.98 -21.11
C PRO A 128 -15.55 -12.84 -22.64
N PHE A 129 -14.33 -12.68 -23.17
CA PHE A 129 -14.10 -12.58 -24.60
C PHE A 129 -14.45 -13.90 -25.32
N VAL A 130 -14.07 -15.05 -24.78
CA VAL A 130 -14.34 -16.36 -25.37
C VAL A 130 -15.81 -16.76 -25.20
N THR A 131 -16.35 -16.64 -23.99
CA THR A 131 -17.68 -17.18 -23.64
C THR A 131 -18.83 -16.27 -24.08
N ALA A 132 -18.66 -14.95 -23.95
CA ALA A 132 -19.73 -13.97 -24.20
C ALA A 132 -19.44 -13.04 -25.39
N GLN A 133 -18.28 -13.16 -26.05
CA GLN A 133 -17.84 -12.29 -27.15
C GLN A 133 -17.86 -10.79 -26.78
N GLU A 134 -17.67 -10.47 -25.49
CA GLU A 134 -17.66 -9.10 -25.00
C GLU A 134 -16.24 -8.51 -24.99
N ASN A 135 -16.07 -7.37 -25.67
CA ASN A 135 -14.81 -6.64 -25.69
C ASN A 135 -14.61 -5.82 -24.40
N VAL A 136 -13.93 -6.40 -23.42
CA VAL A 136 -13.68 -5.80 -22.09
C VAL A 136 -12.24 -5.35 -21.84
N PHE A 137 -11.43 -5.20 -22.89
CA PHE A 137 -10.00 -4.83 -22.82
C PHE A 137 -9.72 -3.52 -22.07
N TYR A 138 -10.68 -2.57 -22.04
CA TYR A 138 -10.55 -1.33 -21.25
C TYR A 138 -10.36 -1.56 -19.74
N LYS A 139 -10.65 -2.78 -19.24
CA LYS A 139 -10.42 -3.15 -17.84
C LYS A 139 -8.93 -3.34 -17.50
N ILE A 140 -8.07 -3.58 -18.49
CA ILE A 140 -6.65 -3.91 -18.28
C ILE A 140 -5.91 -2.83 -17.49
N PRO A 141 -5.92 -1.54 -17.87
CA PRO A 141 -5.00 -0.55 -17.27
C PRO A 141 -5.28 -0.27 -15.78
N ILE A 142 -6.54 -0.37 -15.34
CA ILE A 142 -6.92 0.00 -13.97
C ILE A 142 -7.52 -1.19 -13.21
N LEU A 143 -8.52 -1.90 -13.74
CA LEU A 143 -9.19 -2.95 -12.97
C LEU A 143 -8.31 -4.19 -12.78
N VAL A 144 -7.59 -4.62 -13.82
CA VAL A 144 -6.68 -5.78 -13.72
C VAL A 144 -5.49 -5.43 -12.84
N ILE A 145 -4.85 -4.27 -13.07
CA ILE A 145 -3.73 -3.82 -12.23
C ILE A 145 -4.16 -3.68 -10.77
N ASN A 146 -5.32 -3.08 -10.47
CA ASN A 146 -5.79 -2.93 -9.09
C ASN A 146 -6.22 -4.25 -8.42
N LYS A 147 -6.29 -5.36 -9.16
CA LYS A 147 -6.39 -6.71 -8.57
C LYS A 147 -5.00 -7.31 -8.31
N VAL A 148 -4.02 -7.04 -9.17
CA VAL A 148 -2.64 -7.56 -9.03
C VAL A 148 -1.92 -6.90 -7.85
N LEU A 149 -1.95 -5.56 -7.77
CA LEU A 149 -1.24 -4.79 -6.75
C LEU A 149 -1.49 -5.27 -5.31
N PRO A 150 -2.75 -5.41 -4.84
CA PRO A 150 -3.00 -5.85 -3.46
C PRO A 150 -2.56 -7.29 -3.20
N VAL A 151 -2.70 -8.19 -4.18
CA VAL A 151 -2.24 -9.59 -4.03
C VAL A 151 -0.73 -9.66 -3.86
N VAL A 152 0.01 -8.93 -4.70
CA VAL A 152 1.47 -8.86 -4.59
C VAL A 152 1.86 -8.22 -3.26
N SER A 153 1.22 -7.11 -2.88
CA SER A 153 1.48 -6.41 -1.62
C SER A 153 1.32 -7.31 -0.38
N ILE A 154 0.17 -7.98 -0.23
CA ILE A 154 -0.12 -8.82 0.95
C ILE A 154 0.74 -10.10 0.96
N THR A 155 1.06 -10.65 -0.22
CA THR A 155 1.96 -11.81 -0.35
C THR A 155 3.37 -11.44 0.09
N LEU A 156 3.92 -10.32 -0.39
CA LEU A 156 5.23 -9.82 0.03
C LEU A 156 5.25 -9.54 1.54
N LEU A 157 4.19 -8.97 2.10
CA LEU A 157 4.07 -8.76 3.54
C LEU A 157 4.10 -10.08 4.32
N ALA A 158 3.38 -11.11 3.85
CA ALA A 158 3.43 -12.44 4.46
C ALA A 158 4.84 -13.05 4.38
N LEU A 159 5.56 -12.86 3.27
CA LEU A 159 6.95 -13.29 3.09
C LEU A 159 7.95 -12.56 4.00
N VAL A 160 7.61 -11.41 4.59
CA VAL A 160 8.42 -10.77 5.64
C VAL A 160 8.40 -11.60 6.93
N TYR A 161 7.23 -12.13 7.30
CA TYR A 161 7.03 -12.78 8.59
C TYR A 161 7.21 -14.30 8.56
N LEU A 162 6.95 -14.94 7.41
CA LEU A 162 7.11 -16.36 7.19
C LEU A 162 8.50 -16.92 7.58
N PRO A 163 9.65 -16.33 7.20
CA PRO A 163 10.95 -16.89 7.57
C PRO A 163 11.20 -16.84 9.08
N GLY A 164 10.56 -15.93 9.82
CA GLY A 164 10.61 -15.92 11.28
C GLY A 164 9.87 -17.11 11.92
N ILE A 165 8.80 -17.59 11.27
CA ILE A 165 8.07 -18.80 11.67
C ILE A 165 8.88 -20.04 11.32
N LEU A 166 9.44 -20.11 10.11
CA LEU A 166 10.31 -21.21 9.70
C LEU A 166 11.54 -21.32 10.60
N ALA A 167 12.16 -20.20 10.95
CA ALA A 167 13.28 -20.17 11.90
C ALA A 167 12.88 -20.72 13.27
N ALA A 168 11.67 -20.43 13.77
CA ALA A 168 11.17 -21.04 15.00
C ALA A 168 10.93 -22.55 14.85
N GLY A 169 10.42 -23.01 13.70
CA GLY A 169 10.27 -24.43 13.38
C GLY A 169 11.62 -25.17 13.37
N PHE A 170 12.65 -24.61 12.72
CA PHE A 170 14.00 -25.16 12.75
C PHE A 170 14.59 -25.15 14.17
N GLN A 171 14.35 -24.11 14.96
CA GLN A 171 14.78 -24.06 16.36
C GLN A 171 14.14 -25.19 17.20
N PHE A 172 12.87 -25.54 16.95
CA PHE A 172 12.25 -26.68 17.60
C PHE A 172 12.82 -28.01 17.13
N HIS A 173 13.04 -28.16 15.82
CA HIS A 173 13.59 -29.39 15.24
C HIS A 173 15.00 -29.68 15.76
N TYR A 174 15.86 -28.65 15.85
CA TYR A 174 17.23 -28.82 16.34
C TYR A 174 17.34 -28.84 17.86
N GLY A 175 16.36 -28.33 18.60
CA GLY A 175 16.41 -28.23 20.06
C GLY A 175 17.49 -27.29 20.59
N THR A 176 18.20 -26.57 19.72
CA THR A 176 19.32 -25.68 20.08
C THR A 176 19.28 -24.39 19.27
N LYS A 177 19.80 -23.31 19.85
CA LYS A 177 19.99 -22.01 19.18
C LYS A 177 21.33 -21.90 18.43
N TYR A 178 22.28 -22.79 18.72
CA TYR A 178 23.66 -22.67 18.24
C TYR A 178 23.88 -23.23 16.83
N ARG A 179 22.93 -24.01 16.31
CA ARG A 179 23.00 -24.52 14.94
C ARG A 179 22.64 -23.42 13.95
N ARG A 180 23.52 -23.18 12.98
CA ARG A 180 23.31 -22.19 11.92
C ARG A 180 22.12 -22.59 11.04
N PHE A 181 21.32 -21.61 10.62
CA PHE A 181 20.26 -21.81 9.65
C PHE A 181 20.82 -22.16 8.27
N PRO A 182 20.06 -22.89 7.44
CA PRO A 182 20.47 -23.12 6.06
C PRO A 182 20.60 -21.80 5.30
N GLN A 183 21.56 -21.74 4.37
CA GLN A 183 21.98 -20.49 3.72
C GLN A 183 20.84 -19.75 3.01
N TRP A 184 19.85 -20.47 2.46
CA TRP A 184 18.69 -19.87 1.81
C TRP A 184 17.79 -19.11 2.80
N LEU A 185 17.63 -19.61 4.03
CA LEU A 185 16.81 -18.97 5.06
C LEU A 185 17.52 -17.75 5.64
N ASP A 186 18.84 -17.84 5.81
CA ASP A 186 19.67 -16.72 6.26
C ASP A 186 19.60 -15.54 5.27
N ARG A 187 19.81 -15.82 3.98
CA ARG A 187 19.65 -14.81 2.90
C ARG A 187 18.26 -14.18 2.91
N TRP A 188 17.20 -14.98 3.07
CA TRP A 188 15.83 -14.47 3.13
C TRP A 188 15.57 -13.61 4.37
N MET A 189 16.07 -14.01 5.54
CA MET A 189 15.95 -13.26 6.79
C MET A 189 16.58 -11.86 6.71
N LEU A 190 17.68 -11.72 5.97
CA LEU A 190 18.36 -10.45 5.72
C LEU A 190 17.59 -9.54 4.74
N SER A 191 16.83 -10.12 3.81
CA SER A 191 16.03 -9.39 2.82
C SER A 191 14.66 -8.92 3.31
N ARG A 192 14.28 -9.20 4.57
CA ARG A 192 12.96 -8.86 5.13
C ARG A 192 12.62 -7.38 5.05
N LYS A 193 13.61 -6.50 5.24
CA LYS A 193 13.41 -5.04 5.14
C LYS A 193 12.94 -4.65 3.73
N GLN A 194 13.59 -5.18 2.70
CA GLN A 194 13.30 -4.90 1.30
C GLN A 194 11.93 -5.47 0.89
N PHE A 195 11.57 -6.66 1.37
CA PHE A 195 10.23 -7.22 1.18
C PHE A 195 9.14 -6.32 1.78
N GLY A 196 9.36 -5.80 3.00
CA GLY A 196 8.43 -4.89 3.65
C GLY A 196 8.26 -3.56 2.89
N LEU A 197 9.36 -2.99 2.41
CA LEU A 197 9.33 -1.75 1.62
C LEU A 197 8.63 -1.93 0.26
N LEU A 198 8.88 -3.05 -0.44
CA LEU A 198 8.15 -3.36 -1.68
C LEU A 198 6.66 -3.56 -1.39
N SER A 199 6.32 -4.31 -0.34
CA SER A 199 4.91 -4.49 0.08
C SER A 199 4.20 -3.15 0.30
N PHE A 200 4.84 -2.20 0.99
CA PHE A 200 4.32 -0.86 1.21
C PHE A 200 4.16 -0.06 -0.10
N LEU A 201 5.13 -0.16 -1.03
CA LEU A 201 5.03 0.49 -2.35
C LEU A 201 3.80 -0.03 -3.13
N PHE A 202 3.64 -1.34 -3.23
CA PHE A 202 2.48 -1.96 -3.89
C PHE A 202 1.16 -1.63 -3.17
N ALA A 203 1.17 -1.53 -1.83
CA ALA A 203 -0.01 -1.12 -1.05
C ALA A 203 -0.40 0.33 -1.33
N SER A 204 0.58 1.23 -1.39
CA SER A 204 0.36 2.65 -1.71
C SER A 204 -0.18 2.82 -3.12
N MET A 205 0.38 2.12 -4.10
CA MET A 205 -0.17 2.10 -5.46
C MET A 205 -1.60 1.57 -5.47
N HIS A 206 -1.89 0.46 -4.78
CA HIS A 206 -3.25 -0.08 -4.67
C HIS A 206 -4.23 0.94 -4.07
N ALA A 207 -3.82 1.69 -3.05
CA ALA A 207 -4.63 2.74 -2.46
C ALA A 207 -4.93 3.85 -3.48
N CYS A 208 -3.92 4.36 -4.20
CA CYS A 208 -4.11 5.37 -5.25
C CYS A 208 -5.07 4.86 -6.35
N TYR A 209 -4.83 3.65 -6.87
CA TYR A 209 -5.69 3.06 -7.90
C TYR A 209 -7.13 2.89 -7.43
N SER A 210 -7.33 2.51 -6.17
CA SER A 210 -8.66 2.34 -5.58
C SER A 210 -9.38 3.67 -5.38
N LEU A 211 -8.69 4.71 -4.91
CA LEU A 211 -9.25 6.06 -4.77
C LEU A 211 -9.63 6.69 -6.12
N CYS A 212 -8.95 6.31 -7.21
CA CYS A 212 -9.30 6.76 -8.56
C CYS A 212 -10.52 6.05 -9.18
N TYR A 213 -11.14 5.06 -8.52
CA TYR A 213 -12.30 4.33 -9.07
C TYR A 213 -13.45 5.23 -9.57
N PRO A 214 -13.96 6.18 -8.77
CA PRO A 214 -15.09 7.04 -9.16
C PRO A 214 -14.74 8.07 -10.24
N LEU A 215 -13.46 8.40 -10.41
CA LEU A 215 -13.00 9.37 -11.42
C LEU A 215 -13.07 8.83 -12.85
N ARG A 216 -13.17 7.51 -13.03
CA ARG A 216 -13.16 6.87 -14.35
C ARG A 216 -14.47 7.10 -15.11
N ARG A 217 -14.34 7.47 -16.39
CA ARG A 217 -15.48 7.57 -17.32
C ARG A 217 -16.31 6.29 -17.39
N SER A 218 -15.66 5.13 -17.38
CA SER A 218 -16.35 3.83 -17.38
C SER A 218 -17.26 3.63 -16.17
N TYR A 219 -16.90 4.17 -15.00
CA TYR A 219 -17.74 4.08 -13.80
C TYR A 219 -18.90 5.07 -13.89
N ARG A 220 -18.67 6.29 -14.39
CA ARG A 220 -19.72 7.28 -14.64
C ARG A 220 -20.81 6.75 -15.58
N TYR A 221 -20.44 6.11 -16.70
CA TYR A 221 -21.41 5.50 -17.61
C TYR A 221 -22.18 4.36 -16.97
N LYS A 222 -21.53 3.53 -16.14
CA LYS A 222 -22.24 2.47 -15.39
C LYS A 222 -23.24 3.04 -14.39
N LEU A 223 -22.85 4.09 -13.65
CA LEU A 223 -23.73 4.75 -12.70
C LEU A 223 -24.96 5.33 -13.39
N LEU A 224 -24.78 5.98 -14.55
CA LEU A 224 -25.89 6.52 -15.34
C LEU A 224 -26.82 5.42 -15.85
N ASN A 225 -26.27 4.31 -16.35
CA ASN A 225 -27.06 3.17 -16.79
C ASN A 225 -27.84 2.53 -15.63
N TRP A 226 -27.25 2.42 -14.44
CA TRP A 226 -27.94 1.90 -13.26
C TRP A 226 -29.07 2.83 -12.81
N ALA A 227 -28.85 4.15 -12.79
CA ALA A 227 -29.88 5.13 -12.48
C ALA A 227 -31.04 5.07 -13.48
N TYR A 228 -30.73 5.00 -14.78
CA TYR A 228 -31.74 4.86 -15.83
C TYR A 228 -32.57 3.58 -15.66
N GLN A 229 -31.92 2.44 -15.44
CA GLN A 229 -32.59 1.15 -15.20
C GLN A 229 -33.43 1.15 -13.92
N GLN A 230 -33.00 1.84 -12.87
CA GLN A 230 -33.75 1.97 -11.63
C GLN A 230 -35.07 2.73 -11.85
N VAL A 231 -35.01 3.85 -12.58
CA VAL A 231 -36.20 4.65 -12.93
C VAL A 231 -37.14 3.83 -13.81
N GLN A 232 -36.62 3.11 -14.82
CA GLN A 232 -37.44 2.22 -15.65
C GLN A 232 -38.16 1.13 -14.82
N LYS A 233 -37.50 0.59 -13.79
CA LYS A 233 -38.07 -0.42 -12.89
C LYS A 233 -38.97 0.18 -11.79
N LYS A 234 -39.18 1.50 -11.77
CA LYS A 234 -39.95 2.23 -10.75
C LYS A 234 -39.52 1.89 -9.31
N LYS A 235 -38.22 1.62 -9.10
CA LYS A 235 -37.68 1.30 -7.78
C LYS A 235 -37.24 2.58 -7.08
N GLU A 236 -38.00 2.99 -6.07
CA GLU A 236 -37.76 4.24 -5.34
C GLU A 236 -36.45 4.20 -4.53
N ASN A 237 -36.21 3.13 -3.78
CA ASN A 237 -35.02 3.00 -2.93
C ASN A 237 -34.02 1.96 -3.47
N ALA A 238 -32.78 2.40 -3.74
CA ALA A 238 -31.67 1.54 -4.16
C ALA A 238 -30.77 1.08 -3.00
N TRP A 239 -31.06 1.50 -1.76
CA TRP A 239 -30.28 1.17 -0.57
C TRP A 239 -30.26 -0.33 -0.28
N ILE A 240 -29.07 -0.86 -0.03
CA ILE A 240 -28.84 -2.25 0.37
C ILE A 240 -27.94 -2.24 1.61
N GLU A 241 -28.55 -2.41 2.78
CA GLU A 241 -27.91 -2.25 4.09
C GLU A 241 -26.61 -3.07 4.22
N HIS A 242 -26.66 -4.38 3.91
CA HIS A 242 -25.51 -5.26 4.05
C HIS A 242 -24.33 -4.87 3.13
N ASP A 243 -24.60 -4.36 1.93
CA ASP A 243 -23.56 -3.93 1.00
C ASP A 243 -22.89 -2.64 1.46
N VAL A 244 -23.65 -1.73 2.08
CA VAL A 244 -23.12 -0.51 2.69
C VAL A 244 -22.21 -0.86 3.86
N TRP A 245 -22.67 -1.67 4.81
CA TRP A 245 -21.84 -2.13 5.93
C TRP A 245 -20.55 -2.79 5.47
N ARG A 246 -20.64 -3.68 4.48
CA ARG A 246 -19.48 -4.32 3.87
C ARG A 246 -18.49 -3.28 3.39
N MET A 247 -18.93 -2.32 2.58
CA MET A 247 -18.11 -1.24 2.03
C MET A 247 -17.40 -0.42 3.12
N GLU A 248 -18.15 0.08 4.09
CA GLU A 248 -17.62 0.95 5.15
C GLU A 248 -16.56 0.22 6.00
N ILE A 249 -16.81 -1.04 6.37
CA ILE A 249 -15.90 -1.83 7.21
C ILE A 249 -14.59 -2.11 6.47
N TYR A 250 -14.63 -2.69 5.26
CA TYR A 250 -13.38 -3.09 4.61
C TYR A 250 -12.56 -1.86 4.19
N VAL A 251 -13.19 -0.75 3.79
CA VAL A 251 -12.47 0.48 3.44
C VAL A 251 -11.75 1.05 4.67
N SER A 252 -12.44 1.16 5.81
CA SER A 252 -11.86 1.63 7.07
C SER A 252 -10.67 0.77 7.52
N LEU A 253 -10.82 -0.57 7.46
CA LEU A 253 -9.73 -1.51 7.75
C LEU A 253 -8.53 -1.33 6.80
N GLY A 254 -8.78 -1.07 5.51
CA GLY A 254 -7.74 -0.82 4.52
C GLY A 254 -6.92 0.44 4.83
N ILE A 255 -7.60 1.52 5.24
CA ILE A 255 -6.95 2.78 5.64
C ILE A 255 -6.08 2.58 6.87
N LEU A 256 -6.61 1.92 7.91
CA LEU A 256 -5.86 1.62 9.13
C LEU A 256 -4.64 0.73 8.85
N ALA A 257 -4.82 -0.30 8.00
CA ALA A 257 -3.73 -1.18 7.60
C ALA A 257 -2.63 -0.41 6.85
N LEU A 258 -3.00 0.48 5.91
CA LEU A 258 -2.05 1.32 5.18
C LEU A 258 -1.30 2.27 6.12
N ALA A 259 -1.98 2.86 7.11
CA ALA A 259 -1.34 3.71 8.12
C ALA A 259 -0.29 2.94 8.94
N LEU A 260 -0.58 1.70 9.34
CA LEU A 260 0.41 0.84 10.00
C LEU A 260 1.59 0.50 9.08
N LEU A 261 1.33 0.18 7.80
CA LEU A 261 2.41 -0.08 6.83
C LEU A 261 3.29 1.16 6.61
N ALA A 262 2.69 2.36 6.59
CA ALA A 262 3.43 3.62 6.51
C ALA A 262 4.35 3.80 7.73
N LEU A 263 3.87 3.52 8.94
CA LEU A 263 4.70 3.55 10.15
C LEU A 263 5.89 2.56 10.07
N LEU A 264 5.65 1.33 9.57
CA LEU A 264 6.71 0.34 9.36
C LEU A 264 7.74 0.81 8.32
N ALA A 265 7.29 1.50 7.26
CA ALA A 265 8.15 2.08 6.24
C ALA A 265 8.99 3.26 6.77
N VAL A 266 8.37 4.18 7.52
CA VAL A 266 9.06 5.33 8.13
C VAL A 266 10.12 4.86 9.13
N THR A 267 9.80 3.89 9.98
CA THR A 267 10.78 3.31 10.92
C THR A 267 11.87 2.48 10.25
N SER A 268 11.75 2.19 8.95
CA SER A 268 12.80 1.54 8.15
C SER A 268 13.84 2.53 7.61
N ILE A 269 13.58 3.85 7.71
CA ILE A 269 14.54 4.89 7.34
C ILE A 269 15.70 4.86 8.36
N PRO A 270 16.98 4.85 7.92
CA PRO A 270 18.12 4.74 8.84
C PRO A 270 18.11 5.78 9.96
N SER A 271 17.84 7.05 9.66
CA SER A 271 17.81 8.13 10.67
C SER A 271 16.81 7.87 11.80
N VAL A 272 15.60 7.40 11.46
CA VAL A 272 14.58 7.04 12.45
C VAL A 272 14.96 5.75 13.19
N SER A 273 15.44 4.74 12.46
CA SER A 273 15.82 3.45 13.03
C SER A 273 16.98 3.57 14.02
N TYR A 274 17.92 4.50 13.82
CA TYR A 274 19.04 4.74 14.73
C TYR A 274 18.64 5.55 15.97
N SER A 275 17.51 6.26 15.92
CA SER A 275 16.98 7.01 17.07
C SER A 275 16.16 6.15 18.04
N LEU A 276 15.81 4.92 17.66
CA LEU A 276 14.97 4.04 18.47
C LEU A 276 15.81 3.01 19.22
N THR A 277 15.39 2.67 20.44
CA THR A 277 15.96 1.53 21.16
C THR A 277 15.58 0.22 20.44
N TRP A 278 16.39 -0.83 20.61
CA TRP A 278 16.08 -2.13 20.02
C TRP A 278 14.71 -2.68 20.44
N ARG A 279 14.27 -2.38 21.67
CA ARG A 279 12.96 -2.80 22.18
C ARG A 279 11.81 -2.11 21.42
N GLU A 280 11.93 -0.80 21.19
CA GLU A 280 10.94 -0.03 20.43
C GLU A 280 10.92 -0.45 18.96
N PHE A 281 12.09 -0.55 18.33
CA PHE A 281 12.20 -1.01 16.95
C PHE A 281 11.61 -2.41 16.77
N HIS A 282 11.94 -3.34 17.67
CA HIS A 282 11.39 -4.69 17.62
C HIS A 282 9.87 -4.71 17.86
N TYR A 283 9.36 -3.87 18.75
CA TYR A 283 7.92 -3.76 18.99
C TYR A 283 7.19 -3.31 17.72
N ILE A 284 7.68 -2.26 17.05
CA ILE A 284 7.08 -1.74 15.82
C ILE A 284 7.17 -2.80 14.70
N GLN A 285 8.38 -3.24 14.37
CA GLN A 285 8.62 -4.15 13.23
C GLN A 285 8.06 -5.57 13.45
N SER A 286 7.82 -5.99 14.69
CA SER A 286 7.22 -7.29 14.98
C SER A 286 5.75 -7.20 15.36
N LYS A 287 5.39 -6.51 16.45
CA LYS A 287 4.00 -6.53 16.95
C LYS A 287 3.07 -5.77 16.03
N MET A 288 3.41 -4.53 15.69
CA MET A 288 2.61 -3.74 14.75
C MET A 288 2.68 -4.33 13.34
N GLY A 289 3.81 -4.95 13.00
CA GLY A 289 3.98 -5.74 11.79
C GLY A 289 2.95 -6.87 11.59
N TYR A 290 2.80 -7.74 12.58
CA TYR A 290 1.77 -8.80 12.54
C TYR A 290 0.35 -8.23 12.61
N LEU A 291 0.14 -7.11 13.32
CA LEU A 291 -1.15 -6.42 13.34
C LEU A 291 -1.51 -5.88 11.95
N ALA A 292 -0.55 -5.28 11.22
CA ALA A 292 -0.76 -4.83 9.85
C ALA A 292 -1.14 -6.01 8.93
N LEU A 293 -0.43 -7.14 9.02
CA LEU A 293 -0.77 -8.34 8.24
C LEU A 293 -2.19 -8.86 8.57
N LEU A 294 -2.58 -8.84 9.85
CA LEU A 294 -3.93 -9.21 10.29
C LEU A 294 -4.98 -8.29 9.68
N LEU A 295 -4.81 -6.97 9.80
CA LEU A 295 -5.75 -5.99 9.25
C LEU A 295 -5.85 -6.08 7.72
N CYS A 296 -4.73 -6.24 7.00
CA CYS A 296 -4.74 -6.48 5.55
C CYS A 296 -5.52 -7.75 5.18
N THR A 297 -5.37 -8.82 5.97
CA THR A 297 -6.07 -10.09 5.74
C THR A 297 -7.57 -9.92 5.99
N ILE A 298 -7.97 -9.29 7.12
CA ILE A 298 -9.38 -9.03 7.43
C ILE A 298 -10.00 -8.10 6.37
N HIS A 299 -9.28 -7.05 5.92
CA HIS A 299 -9.70 -6.19 4.82
C HIS A 299 -10.08 -7.00 3.57
N ALA A 300 -9.25 -7.96 3.16
CA ALA A 300 -9.52 -8.83 2.02
C ALA A 300 -10.67 -9.83 2.27
N LEU A 301 -10.79 -10.37 3.49
CA LEU A 301 -11.88 -11.28 3.86
C LEU A 301 -13.24 -10.58 3.86
N VAL A 302 -13.33 -9.39 4.47
CA VAL A 302 -14.56 -8.57 4.51
C VAL A 302 -14.92 -8.08 3.11
N PHE A 303 -13.94 -7.71 2.27
CA PHE A 303 -14.20 -7.41 0.85
C PHE A 303 -14.89 -8.56 0.11
N ALA A 304 -14.56 -9.80 0.48
CA ALA A 304 -15.08 -11.01 -0.12
C ALA A 304 -16.41 -11.49 0.49
N TRP A 305 -16.82 -11.04 1.69
CA TRP A 305 -18.16 -11.23 2.30
C TRP A 305 -18.91 -12.51 1.88
N ASP A 306 -19.86 -12.45 0.93
CA ASP A 306 -20.62 -13.61 0.43
C ASP A 306 -20.04 -14.23 -0.86
N LYS A 307 -19.03 -13.60 -1.46
CA LYS A 307 -18.35 -14.06 -2.70
C LYS A 307 -17.59 -15.38 -2.52
N TRP A 308 -17.42 -15.86 -1.29
CA TRP A 308 -16.82 -17.16 -1.01
C TRP A 308 -17.71 -18.32 -1.47
N ILE A 309 -19.02 -18.13 -1.33
CA ILE A 309 -20.04 -19.17 -1.52
C ILE A 309 -20.65 -19.06 -2.93
N ASP A 310 -20.55 -17.89 -3.57
CA ASP A 310 -21.10 -17.65 -4.89
C ASP A 310 -20.39 -18.50 -5.99
N PRO A 311 -21.08 -19.49 -6.60
CA PRO A 311 -20.49 -20.36 -7.62
C PRO A 311 -20.15 -19.59 -8.90
N HIS A 312 -20.79 -18.44 -9.16
CA HIS A 312 -20.48 -17.61 -10.33
C HIS A 312 -19.06 -17.01 -10.28
N GLN A 313 -18.42 -17.02 -9.11
CA GLN A 313 -17.03 -16.58 -8.98
C GLN A 313 -16.04 -17.62 -9.53
N TYR A 314 -16.41 -18.88 -9.69
CA TYR A 314 -15.52 -19.96 -10.12
C TYR A 314 -15.56 -20.15 -11.64
N LEU A 315 -14.91 -19.22 -12.34
CA LEU A 315 -14.82 -19.22 -13.81
C LEU A 315 -13.86 -20.34 -14.26
N TRP A 316 -14.32 -21.25 -15.12
CA TRP A 316 -13.56 -22.45 -15.55
C TRP A 316 -12.87 -23.20 -14.41
N TYR A 317 -13.58 -23.41 -13.29
CA TYR A 317 -13.06 -24.06 -12.07
C TYR A 317 -11.91 -23.31 -11.37
N THR A 318 -11.53 -22.12 -11.85
CA THR A 318 -10.48 -21.30 -11.22
C THR A 318 -11.05 -20.42 -10.12
N PRO A 319 -10.45 -20.40 -8.91
CA PRO A 319 -10.96 -19.62 -7.79
C PRO A 319 -10.78 -18.11 -8.01
N PRO A 320 -11.56 -17.26 -7.34
CA PRO A 320 -11.30 -15.84 -7.39
C PRO A 320 -9.91 -15.44 -6.86
N THR A 321 -9.33 -14.41 -7.48
CA THR A 321 -7.97 -13.92 -7.17
C THR A 321 -7.76 -13.61 -5.68
N PHE A 322 -8.80 -13.14 -4.97
CA PHE A 322 -8.71 -12.85 -3.54
C PHE A 322 -8.51 -14.12 -2.68
N ILE A 323 -9.01 -15.29 -3.09
CA ILE A 323 -8.81 -16.56 -2.36
C ILE A 323 -7.34 -16.90 -2.36
N ILE A 324 -6.71 -16.85 -3.54
CA ILE A 324 -5.28 -17.11 -3.71
C ILE A 324 -4.45 -16.15 -2.85
N ALA A 325 -4.87 -14.87 -2.78
CA ALA A 325 -4.17 -13.84 -2.03
C ALA A 325 -4.14 -14.07 -0.52
N VAL A 326 -5.23 -14.60 0.07
CA VAL A 326 -5.33 -14.72 1.53
C VAL A 326 -4.79 -16.04 2.09
N ILE A 327 -4.58 -17.08 1.26
CA ILE A 327 -4.09 -18.39 1.72
C ILE A 327 -2.77 -18.26 2.50
N LEU A 328 -1.77 -17.59 1.91
CA LEU A 328 -0.45 -17.45 2.53
C LEU A 328 -0.49 -16.59 3.81
N PRO A 329 -1.11 -15.39 3.82
CA PRO A 329 -1.31 -14.61 5.04
C PRO A 329 -2.01 -15.38 6.16
N ILE A 330 -3.09 -16.10 5.84
CA ILE A 330 -3.83 -16.92 6.82
C ILE A 330 -2.93 -18.01 7.39
N ALA A 331 -2.17 -18.72 6.55
CA ALA A 331 -1.23 -19.74 7.03
C ALA A 331 -0.18 -19.14 7.98
N VAL A 332 0.40 -17.98 7.64
CA VAL A 332 1.37 -17.25 8.48
C VAL A 332 0.75 -16.84 9.83
N LEU A 333 -0.47 -16.29 9.81
CA LEU A 333 -1.18 -15.87 11.02
C LEU A 333 -1.54 -17.06 11.90
N THR A 334 -2.04 -18.16 11.33
CA THR A 334 -2.38 -19.39 12.06
C THR A 334 -1.14 -19.99 12.70
N CYS A 335 -0.04 -20.15 11.95
CA CYS A 335 1.22 -20.62 12.51
C CYS A 335 1.73 -19.69 13.63
N LYS A 336 1.56 -18.38 13.48
CA LYS A 336 1.93 -17.41 14.53
C LYS A 336 1.10 -17.60 15.79
N VAL A 337 -0.21 -17.80 15.67
CA VAL A 337 -1.11 -18.09 16.80
C VAL A 337 -0.69 -19.38 17.50
N ILE A 338 -0.40 -20.44 16.73
CA ILE A 338 0.12 -21.72 17.26
C ILE A 338 1.39 -21.49 18.10
N LEU A 339 2.33 -20.69 17.60
CA LEU A 339 3.57 -20.36 18.30
C LEU A 339 3.38 -19.47 19.54
N LEU A 340 2.26 -18.75 19.64
CA LEU A 340 1.93 -17.90 20.79
C LEU A 340 1.33 -18.68 21.96
N PHE A 341 0.83 -19.90 21.74
CA PHE A 341 0.30 -20.72 22.83
C PHE A 341 1.36 -20.94 23.92
N PRO A 342 0.96 -20.94 25.21
CA PRO A 342 1.89 -20.95 26.34
C PRO A 342 2.92 -22.09 26.28
N CYS A 343 2.50 -23.28 25.83
CA CYS A 343 3.36 -24.46 25.74
C CYS A 343 4.52 -24.26 24.75
N PHE A 344 4.19 -23.83 23.52
CA PHE A 344 5.19 -23.57 22.48
C PHE A 344 6.05 -22.35 22.82
N ARG A 345 5.45 -21.30 23.37
CA ARG A 345 6.17 -20.08 23.76
C ARG A 345 7.22 -20.36 24.84
N LYS A 346 6.85 -21.06 25.91
CA LYS A 346 7.79 -21.43 27.00
C LYS A 346 8.94 -22.29 26.48
N ARG A 347 8.62 -23.30 25.65
CA ARG A 347 9.63 -24.17 25.03
C ARG A 347 10.57 -23.39 24.11
N LEU A 348 10.05 -22.49 23.29
CA LEU A 348 10.86 -21.64 22.40
C LEU A 348 11.74 -20.67 23.19
N GLN A 349 11.22 -20.10 24.29
CA GLN A 349 12.01 -19.26 25.19
C GLN A 349 13.15 -20.05 25.84
N LYS A 350 12.92 -21.30 26.26
CA LYS A 350 13.96 -22.19 26.80
C LYS A 350 15.07 -22.50 25.79
N ILE A 351 14.70 -22.75 24.53
CA ILE A 351 15.68 -22.97 23.45
C ILE A 351 16.48 -21.68 23.19
N ARG A 352 15.83 -20.52 23.18
CA ARG A 352 16.47 -19.22 22.93
C ARG A 352 17.34 -18.72 24.08
N SER A 353 17.00 -19.05 25.33
CA SER A 353 17.89 -18.80 26.47
C SER A 353 19.15 -19.67 26.39
N GLY A 354 19.15 -20.76 25.62
CA GLY A 354 20.29 -21.66 25.45
C GLY A 354 20.32 -22.78 26.48
N CYS A 355 19.22 -23.00 27.19
CA CYS A 355 19.08 -24.11 28.12
C CYS A 355 18.89 -25.39 27.28
N ALA A 356 19.99 -26.09 27.02
CA ALA A 356 19.97 -27.38 26.38
C ALA A 356 18.97 -28.28 27.14
N VAL A 357 18.06 -28.93 26.42
CA VAL A 357 17.41 -30.11 26.95
C VAL A 357 18.55 -31.13 27.05
N VAL A 358 19.13 -31.26 28.23
CA VAL A 358 19.94 -32.43 28.56
C VAL A 358 18.97 -33.61 28.45
N THR A 359 18.98 -34.27 27.31
CA THR A 359 18.42 -35.61 27.20
C THR A 359 19.24 -36.47 28.13
N ASN A 360 18.61 -36.95 29.20
CA ASN A 360 19.17 -37.90 30.16
C ASN A 360 19.45 -39.26 29.49
N GLU A 361 20.37 -39.31 28.52
CA GLU A 361 20.88 -40.58 27.99
C GLU A 361 22.21 -41.00 28.65
N THR A 362 22.83 -40.14 29.46
CA THR A 362 24.12 -40.41 30.11
C THR A 362 24.04 -40.74 31.60
N GLN A 363 22.88 -41.19 32.11
CA GLN A 363 22.78 -41.66 33.51
C GLN A 363 22.66 -43.18 33.67
N ILE A 364 22.63 -43.95 32.59
CA ILE A 364 22.53 -45.42 32.66
C ILE A 364 23.91 -46.12 32.54
N THR A 365 24.96 -45.43 32.08
CA THR A 365 26.30 -46.05 31.90
C THR A 365 27.29 -45.78 33.05
N SER A 366 26.82 -45.53 34.28
CA SER A 366 27.70 -45.42 35.47
C SER A 366 27.34 -46.37 36.62
N LYS A 367 26.50 -47.38 36.33
CA LYS A 367 26.29 -48.52 37.22
C LYS A 367 26.51 -49.81 36.45
N LEU A 368 27.77 -50.12 36.19
CA LEU A 368 28.26 -51.48 35.93
C LEU A 368 29.74 -51.55 36.32
#